data_AF-A0A328U0V3-F1
#
_entry.id   AF-A0A328U0V3-F1
#
_cell.length_a   1.000
_cell.length_b   1.000
_cell.length_c   1.000
_cell.angle_alpha   90.00
_cell.angle_beta   90.00
_cell.angle_gamma   90.00
#
_symmetry.space_group_name_H-M   'P 1'
#
loop_
_entity.id
_entity.type
_entity.pdbx_description
1 polymer ?
#
loop_
_entity_poly.entity_id
_entity_poly.type
_entity_poly.pdbx_seq_one_letter_code
_entity_poly.pdbx_strand_id
1 'polypeptide(L)'
;MNDTYFNVVENNRFEGPYIRHGALIQYYAHNNLILNNVFDGTVYDSIDLHGEDEYLNEITGNAIYNTSMGGGIGVGNTGGTAPTNHDASGPKNYIHHNTISGAREGIIIYMGSPDTVIEHNVIENTGREDAIGIIVRNAPGTVLKDNIIRNNTGLNFWSIALQHDNGDVNAGEAGKGDPSNVLIADNTIAGNMNGIRIEAGTGIVLRNNGLNNLGTELYLAPGAGVDTTEQPLKPDVVGGLQAQVGDERIDLTWSPSEGALSYTVLRLEDQEGHYETIASGIEAPAYTDTHVSIGNKYFYRIIAVNDIGESTPSEAAGVTLVNLFTVSAPVLRDASGAIARELDPKSAMTVEITAVNRSETGKSLSLVAALYDKMDRLEEIKIIEKEIAGGTTEVVTAELYIPNGLGHGYRLQVYGYNSMSELVPLTEPVIWE
;
A
#
# COMPACT_ATOMS: atom_id res chain seq x y z
N MET A 1 -18.38 -33.91 -41.34
CA MET A 1 -19.05 -35.18 -41.76
C MET A 1 -18.41 -36.43 -41.15
N ASN A 2 -17.34 -36.28 -40.35
CA ASN A 2 -16.88 -37.29 -39.40
C ASN A 2 -16.59 -36.52 -38.09
N ASP A 3 -17.65 -36.08 -37.45
CA ASP A 3 -17.59 -35.27 -36.24
C ASP A 3 -17.63 -36.25 -35.05
N THR A 4 -16.83 -36.02 -34.01
CA THR A 4 -16.81 -36.87 -32.82
C THR A 4 -17.70 -36.26 -31.74
N TYR A 5 -18.87 -36.83 -31.49
CA TYR A 5 -19.83 -36.27 -30.55
C TYR A 5 -20.57 -37.30 -29.70
N PHE A 6 -21.05 -36.88 -28.52
CA PHE A 6 -21.71 -37.72 -27.50
C PHE A 6 -20.90 -38.91 -26.99
N ASN A 7 -19.57 -38.77 -26.95
CA ASN A 7 -18.70 -39.75 -26.31
C ASN A 7 -18.54 -39.43 -24.83
N VAL A 8 -18.40 -40.47 -24.02
CA VAL A 8 -18.16 -40.36 -22.58
C VAL A 8 -16.89 -41.13 -22.23
N VAL A 9 -15.94 -40.44 -21.61
CA VAL A 9 -14.77 -41.04 -20.96
C VAL A 9 -14.96 -40.85 -19.47
N GLU A 10 -15.35 -41.92 -18.76
CA GLU A 10 -15.67 -41.84 -17.33
C GLU A 10 -15.02 -42.90 -16.47
N ASN A 11 -14.67 -42.52 -15.24
CA ASN A 11 -14.19 -43.43 -14.18
C ASN A 11 -12.94 -44.24 -14.58
N ASN A 12 -12.06 -43.67 -15.40
CA ASN A 12 -10.80 -44.28 -15.81
C ASN A 12 -9.61 -43.74 -15.00
N ARG A 13 -8.49 -44.46 -15.06
CA ARG A 13 -7.18 -43.98 -14.59
C ARG A 13 -6.16 -44.02 -15.71
N PHE A 14 -5.50 -42.89 -15.94
CA PHE A 14 -4.42 -42.71 -16.91
C PHE A 14 -3.10 -42.51 -16.15
N GLU A 15 -2.16 -43.45 -16.30
CA GLU A 15 -0.89 -43.46 -15.56
C GLU A 15 0.29 -43.16 -16.48
N GLY A 16 1.02 -42.09 -16.17
CA GLY A 16 2.30 -41.75 -16.79
C GLY A 16 3.49 -42.56 -16.24
N PRO A 17 4.74 -42.17 -16.56
CA PRO A 17 5.15 -40.95 -17.25
C PRO A 17 5.23 -41.07 -18.77
N TYR A 18 4.81 -42.19 -19.35
CA TYR A 18 4.98 -42.46 -20.79
C TYR A 18 3.79 -42.03 -21.64
N ILE A 19 2.69 -41.61 -21.01
CA ILE A 19 1.50 -41.11 -21.68
C ILE A 19 1.70 -39.63 -21.99
N ARG A 20 1.64 -39.30 -23.30
CA ARG A 20 1.77 -37.92 -23.78
C ARG A 20 0.61 -37.05 -23.26
N HIS A 21 -0.61 -37.40 -23.64
CA HIS A 21 -1.87 -36.85 -23.15
C HIS A 21 -2.74 -37.99 -22.66
N GLY A 22 -3.50 -37.79 -21.59
CA GLY A 22 -4.40 -38.82 -21.07
C GLY A 22 -5.66 -38.94 -21.93
N ALA A 23 -6.36 -37.83 -22.13
CA ALA A 23 -7.51 -37.72 -23.02
C ALA A 23 -7.25 -36.62 -24.06
N LEU A 24 -7.60 -36.91 -25.31
CA LEU A 24 -7.44 -36.00 -26.44
C LEU A 24 -8.81 -35.86 -27.13
N ILE A 25 -9.31 -34.64 -27.24
CA ILE A 25 -10.47 -34.29 -28.05
C ILE A 25 -9.93 -33.54 -29.27
N GLN A 26 -10.19 -34.06 -30.46
CA GLN A 26 -9.59 -33.56 -31.70
C GLN A 26 -10.58 -33.69 -32.87
N TYR A 27 -10.48 -32.80 -33.87
CA TYR A 27 -11.20 -32.80 -35.14
C TYR A 27 -12.73 -32.63 -35.02
N TYR A 28 -13.22 -31.38 -35.04
CA TYR A 28 -14.66 -31.05 -35.08
C TYR A 28 -15.47 -31.88 -34.06
N ALA A 29 -14.99 -31.91 -32.81
CA ALA A 29 -15.53 -32.74 -31.77
C ALA A 29 -16.35 -31.92 -30.77
N HIS A 30 -17.57 -32.36 -30.47
CA HIS A 30 -18.48 -31.57 -29.65
C HIS A 30 -19.42 -32.41 -28.79
N ASN A 31 -19.95 -31.83 -27.72
CA ASN A 31 -20.86 -32.54 -26.79
C ASN A 31 -20.27 -33.85 -26.24
N ASN A 32 -18.95 -33.93 -26.07
CA ASN A 32 -18.30 -35.04 -25.39
C ASN A 32 -18.14 -34.73 -23.91
N LEU A 33 -18.08 -35.76 -23.08
CA LEU A 33 -17.95 -35.67 -21.63
C LEU A 33 -16.72 -36.44 -21.15
N ILE A 34 -15.85 -35.76 -20.39
CA ILE A 34 -14.75 -36.37 -19.64
C ILE A 34 -15.06 -36.22 -18.15
N LEU A 35 -15.50 -37.31 -17.52
CA LEU A 35 -16.09 -37.30 -16.17
C LEU A 35 -15.34 -38.19 -15.17
N ASN A 36 -14.98 -37.67 -14.00
CA ASN A 36 -14.51 -38.49 -12.86
C ASN A 36 -13.32 -39.41 -13.18
N ASN A 37 -12.41 -39.00 -14.05
CA ASN A 37 -11.19 -39.75 -14.33
C ASN A 37 -10.03 -39.28 -13.44
N VAL A 38 -9.03 -40.13 -13.29
CA VAL A 38 -7.76 -39.81 -12.63
C VAL A 38 -6.64 -39.77 -13.67
N PHE A 39 -5.91 -38.67 -13.75
CA PHE A 39 -4.72 -38.51 -14.56
C PHE A 39 -3.53 -38.29 -13.64
N ASP A 40 -2.51 -39.13 -13.73
CA ASP A 40 -1.33 -39.01 -12.86
C ASP A 40 -0.05 -39.15 -13.67
N GLY A 41 0.74 -38.08 -13.73
CA GLY A 41 2.06 -38.06 -14.34
C GLY A 41 2.06 -37.98 -15.87
N THR A 42 1.05 -37.40 -16.52
CA THR A 42 1.11 -37.20 -17.99
C THR A 42 2.26 -36.25 -18.38
N VAL A 43 2.79 -36.42 -19.59
CA VAL A 43 3.92 -35.59 -20.06
C VAL A 43 3.44 -34.18 -20.42
N TYR A 44 2.47 -34.11 -21.32
CA TYR A 44 1.79 -32.88 -21.75
C TYR A 44 0.38 -32.84 -21.14
N ASP A 45 -0.47 -31.98 -21.70
CA ASP A 45 -1.83 -31.74 -21.23
C ASP A 45 -2.55 -33.05 -20.89
N SER A 46 -2.99 -33.19 -19.64
CA SER A 46 -3.65 -34.43 -19.21
C SER A 46 -4.96 -34.64 -19.97
N ILE A 47 -5.67 -33.54 -20.21
CA ILE A 47 -6.81 -33.44 -21.12
C ILE A 47 -6.49 -32.33 -22.13
N ASP A 48 -6.47 -32.67 -23.41
CA ASP A 48 -6.10 -31.76 -24.52
C ASP A 48 -7.28 -31.61 -25.49
N LEU A 49 -7.83 -30.39 -25.58
CA LEU A 49 -8.71 -29.98 -26.68
C LEU A 49 -7.82 -29.37 -27.75
N HIS A 50 -7.58 -30.15 -28.81
CA HIS A 50 -6.38 -30.05 -29.62
C HIS A 50 -6.34 -28.87 -30.61
N GLY A 51 -7.39 -28.05 -30.69
CA GLY A 51 -7.38 -26.84 -31.50
C GLY A 51 -7.85 -27.03 -32.93
N GLU A 52 -8.88 -27.86 -33.14
CA GLU A 52 -9.47 -28.10 -34.46
C GLU A 52 -11.01 -28.01 -34.37
N ASP A 53 -11.49 -26.90 -33.80
CA ASP A 53 -12.90 -26.57 -33.59
C ASP A 53 -13.62 -27.56 -32.65
N GLU A 54 -13.02 -27.88 -31.50
CA GLU A 54 -13.70 -28.62 -30.43
C GLU A 54 -14.60 -27.68 -29.62
N TYR A 55 -15.91 -27.90 -29.57
CA TYR A 55 -16.86 -26.99 -28.90
C TYR A 55 -17.91 -27.73 -28.06
N LEU A 56 -18.53 -27.05 -27.09
CA LEU A 56 -19.57 -27.65 -26.23
C LEU A 56 -19.14 -28.97 -25.54
N ASN A 57 -17.84 -29.20 -25.34
CA ASN A 57 -17.36 -30.34 -24.57
C ASN A 57 -17.39 -30.02 -23.08
N GLU A 58 -17.62 -31.04 -22.25
CA GLU A 58 -17.70 -30.93 -20.80
C GLU A 58 -16.58 -31.73 -20.16
N ILE A 59 -15.79 -31.08 -19.30
CA ILE A 59 -14.71 -31.71 -18.54
C ILE A 59 -14.99 -31.48 -17.07
N THR A 60 -15.35 -32.55 -16.34
CA THR A 60 -15.78 -32.40 -14.96
C THR A 60 -15.42 -33.54 -14.01
N GLY A 61 -15.23 -33.19 -12.74
CA GLY A 61 -14.98 -34.15 -11.66
C GLY A 61 -13.64 -34.89 -11.76
N ASN A 62 -12.75 -34.50 -12.68
CA ASN A 62 -11.49 -35.20 -12.88
C ASN A 62 -10.46 -34.80 -11.82
N ALA A 63 -9.58 -35.73 -11.46
CA ALA A 63 -8.45 -35.51 -10.58
C ALA A 63 -7.15 -35.62 -11.39
N ILE A 64 -6.38 -34.54 -11.46
CA ILE A 64 -5.18 -34.42 -12.28
C ILE A 64 -3.98 -34.12 -11.40
N TYR A 65 -2.95 -34.97 -11.51
CA TYR A 65 -1.76 -34.91 -10.68
C TYR A 65 -0.48 -34.94 -11.52
N ASN A 66 0.50 -34.13 -11.12
CA ASN A 66 1.90 -34.24 -11.53
C ASN A 66 2.16 -34.13 -13.05
N THR A 67 1.39 -33.30 -13.77
CA THR A 67 1.67 -33.06 -15.20
C THR A 67 3.02 -32.37 -15.38
N SER A 68 3.90 -33.01 -16.15
CA SER A 68 5.33 -32.68 -16.11
C SER A 68 5.75 -31.49 -16.97
N MET A 69 5.16 -31.31 -18.16
CA MET A 69 5.51 -30.23 -19.10
C MET A 69 4.30 -29.41 -19.56
N GLY A 70 3.13 -30.03 -19.71
CA GLY A 70 1.89 -29.36 -20.11
C GLY A 70 1.02 -28.90 -18.94
N GLY A 71 -0.18 -28.47 -19.28
CA GLY A 71 -1.23 -28.12 -18.35
C GLY A 71 -1.98 -29.33 -17.78
N GLY A 72 -2.81 -29.13 -16.76
CA GLY A 72 -3.81 -30.14 -16.42
C GLY A 72 -4.82 -30.29 -17.56
N ILE A 73 -5.36 -29.17 -18.02
CA ILE A 73 -6.33 -29.11 -19.12
C ILE A 73 -5.89 -28.03 -20.11
N GLY A 74 -5.74 -28.40 -21.39
CA GLY A 74 -5.42 -27.50 -22.50
C GLY A 74 -6.62 -27.31 -23.44
N VAL A 75 -6.81 -26.08 -23.91
CA VAL A 75 -7.85 -25.69 -24.86
C VAL A 75 -7.26 -24.83 -25.98
N GLY A 76 -7.31 -25.35 -27.20
CA GLY A 76 -6.55 -24.86 -28.34
C GLY A 76 -5.17 -25.51 -28.40
N ASN A 77 -4.50 -25.45 -29.57
CA ASN A 77 -3.11 -25.90 -29.66
C ASN A 77 -2.27 -25.14 -30.69
N THR A 78 -0.96 -25.08 -30.46
CA THR A 78 0.02 -24.57 -31.43
C THR A 78 0.74 -25.73 -32.10
N GLY A 79 1.31 -25.50 -33.28
CA GLY A 79 2.16 -26.47 -33.95
C GLY A 79 1.44 -27.27 -35.03
N GLY A 80 2.17 -28.24 -35.57
CA GLY A 80 1.83 -28.90 -36.83
C GLY A 80 2.67 -28.35 -37.98
N THR A 81 2.65 -29.05 -39.11
CA THR A 81 3.24 -28.56 -40.37
C THR A 81 2.10 -28.38 -41.37
N ALA A 82 2.14 -27.31 -42.16
CA ALA A 82 1.18 -27.12 -43.24
C ALA A 82 1.01 -28.43 -44.05
N PRO A 83 -0.23 -28.88 -44.33
CA PRO A 83 -1.48 -28.14 -44.22
C PRO A 83 -2.28 -28.35 -42.92
N THR A 84 -1.73 -29.03 -41.90
CA THR A 84 -2.40 -29.37 -40.64
C THR A 84 -1.87 -28.51 -39.48
N ASN A 85 -1.90 -27.19 -39.64
CA ASN A 85 -1.61 -26.28 -38.53
C ASN A 85 -2.74 -26.38 -37.50
N HIS A 86 -2.39 -26.59 -36.24
CA HIS A 86 -3.34 -26.52 -35.13
C HIS A 86 -3.85 -25.07 -34.98
N ASP A 87 -5.02 -24.92 -34.37
CA ASP A 87 -5.77 -23.66 -34.29
C ASP A 87 -6.47 -23.52 -32.91
N ALA A 88 -7.45 -22.63 -32.81
CA ALA A 88 -8.37 -22.52 -31.70
C ALA A 88 -9.28 -23.75 -31.56
N SER A 89 -9.59 -24.12 -30.31
CA SER A 89 -10.81 -24.89 -30.05
C SER A 89 -12.03 -24.00 -30.19
N GLY A 90 -13.17 -24.60 -30.53
CA GLY A 90 -14.42 -23.89 -30.70
C GLY A 90 -15.05 -23.40 -29.37
N PRO A 91 -16.20 -22.72 -29.44
CA PRO A 91 -16.79 -22.02 -28.29
C PRO A 91 -17.39 -22.95 -27.23
N LYS A 92 -17.62 -22.41 -26.02
CA LYS A 92 -18.49 -23.01 -24.99
C LYS A 92 -18.03 -24.37 -24.47
N ASN A 93 -16.72 -24.63 -24.49
CA ASN A 93 -16.18 -25.74 -23.69
C ASN A 93 -16.35 -25.40 -22.20
N TYR A 94 -16.84 -26.37 -21.44
CA TYR A 94 -17.17 -26.20 -20.03
C TYR A 94 -16.27 -27.07 -19.16
N ILE A 95 -15.43 -26.41 -18.36
CA ILE A 95 -14.44 -27.06 -17.49
C ILE A 95 -14.84 -26.76 -16.06
N HIS A 96 -15.31 -27.76 -15.32
CA HIS A 96 -15.79 -27.51 -13.96
C HIS A 96 -15.58 -28.63 -12.97
N HIS A 97 -15.44 -28.30 -11.68
CA HIS A 97 -15.32 -29.29 -10.60
C HIS A 97 -14.15 -30.27 -10.76
N ASN A 98 -13.09 -29.90 -11.49
CA ASN A 98 -11.86 -30.68 -11.57
C ASN A 98 -10.92 -30.28 -10.41
N THR A 99 -10.10 -31.22 -9.95
CA THR A 99 -9.02 -30.96 -8.99
C THR A 99 -7.69 -31.17 -9.69
N ILE A 100 -6.82 -30.15 -9.68
CA ILE A 100 -5.53 -30.15 -10.37
C ILE A 100 -4.43 -29.81 -9.37
N SER A 101 -3.41 -30.66 -9.27
CA SER A 101 -2.29 -30.46 -8.36
C SER A 101 -0.95 -30.86 -8.99
N GLY A 102 0.08 -30.04 -8.77
CA GLY A 102 1.44 -30.33 -9.23
C GLY A 102 1.67 -30.22 -10.74
N ALA A 103 0.73 -29.63 -11.49
CA ALA A 103 0.91 -29.31 -12.90
C ALA A 103 1.71 -28.00 -13.08
N ARG A 104 2.37 -27.83 -14.25
CA ARG A 104 3.06 -26.58 -14.61
C ARG A 104 2.06 -25.47 -14.90
N GLU A 105 1.06 -25.79 -15.71
CA GLU A 105 -0.15 -24.98 -15.87
C GLU A 105 -1.34 -25.76 -15.30
N GLY A 106 -2.27 -25.13 -14.59
CA GLY A 106 -3.50 -25.80 -14.19
C GLY A 106 -4.43 -25.98 -15.39
N ILE A 107 -4.93 -24.86 -15.91
CA ILE A 107 -5.77 -24.80 -17.12
C ILE A 107 -5.22 -23.74 -18.07
N ILE A 108 -5.03 -24.09 -19.35
CA ILE A 108 -4.56 -23.18 -20.39
C ILE A 108 -5.57 -23.09 -21.52
N ILE A 109 -5.91 -21.84 -21.90
CA ILE A 109 -6.81 -21.51 -23.00
C ILE A 109 -6.08 -20.54 -23.92
N TYR A 110 -5.96 -20.89 -25.20
CA TYR A 110 -5.13 -20.13 -26.13
C TYR A 110 -5.62 -20.14 -27.59
N MET A 111 -4.87 -19.48 -28.49
CA MET A 111 -5.06 -19.47 -29.95
C MET A 111 -6.33 -18.80 -30.49
N GLY A 112 -7.10 -18.06 -29.69
CA GLY A 112 -8.41 -17.56 -30.12
C GLY A 112 -9.59 -18.35 -29.56
N SER A 113 -9.35 -19.40 -28.77
CA SER A 113 -10.40 -20.31 -28.27
C SER A 113 -11.46 -19.56 -27.46
N PRO A 114 -12.68 -19.35 -28.02
CA PRO A 114 -13.62 -18.40 -27.46
C PRO A 114 -14.55 -19.03 -26.41
N ASP A 115 -15.20 -18.18 -25.62
CA ASP A 115 -16.35 -18.52 -24.77
C ASP A 115 -16.15 -19.76 -23.88
N THR A 116 -14.92 -20.04 -23.45
CA THR A 116 -14.64 -21.17 -22.54
C THR A 116 -15.06 -20.78 -21.14
N VAL A 117 -15.81 -21.67 -20.48
CA VAL A 117 -16.32 -21.45 -19.12
C VAL A 117 -15.56 -22.36 -18.17
N ILE A 118 -14.91 -21.76 -17.17
CA ILE A 118 -14.07 -22.44 -16.18
C ILE A 118 -14.62 -22.14 -14.80
N GLU A 119 -15.26 -23.12 -14.17
CA GLU A 119 -15.97 -22.90 -12.92
C GLU A 119 -15.77 -23.97 -11.86
N HIS A 120 -15.75 -23.61 -10.58
CA HIS A 120 -15.70 -24.58 -9.47
C HIS A 120 -14.51 -25.56 -9.51
N ASN A 121 -13.44 -25.25 -10.25
CA ASN A 121 -12.23 -26.08 -10.23
C ASN A 121 -11.39 -25.76 -9.00
N VAL A 122 -10.64 -26.75 -8.53
CA VAL A 122 -9.66 -26.61 -7.47
C VAL A 122 -8.27 -26.77 -8.07
N ILE A 123 -7.42 -25.75 -7.96
CA ILE A 123 -6.02 -25.80 -8.40
C ILE A 123 -5.13 -25.55 -7.19
N GLU A 124 -4.36 -26.56 -6.78
CA GLU A 124 -3.69 -26.51 -5.48
C GLU A 124 -2.33 -27.19 -5.42
N ASN A 125 -1.57 -26.81 -4.39
CA ASN A 125 -0.35 -27.49 -3.94
C ASN A 125 0.75 -27.63 -5.01
N THR A 126 0.83 -26.71 -5.98
CA THR A 126 1.96 -26.67 -6.91
C THR A 126 3.16 -25.95 -6.29
N GLY A 127 4.29 -26.65 -6.22
CA GLY A 127 5.59 -26.11 -5.77
C GLY A 127 6.53 -25.72 -6.92
N ARG A 128 6.05 -25.75 -8.17
CA ARG A 128 6.86 -25.50 -9.36
C ARG A 128 7.10 -24.00 -9.60
N GLU A 129 8.34 -23.65 -9.88
CA GLU A 129 8.71 -22.30 -10.30
C GLU A 129 8.04 -21.94 -11.64
N ASP A 130 7.63 -20.67 -11.75
CA ASP A 130 6.97 -20.07 -12.92
C ASP A 130 5.68 -20.77 -13.38
N ALA A 131 5.11 -21.64 -12.54
CA ALA A 131 3.83 -22.29 -12.81
C ALA A 131 2.67 -21.29 -12.72
N ILE A 132 1.57 -21.56 -13.42
CA ILE A 132 0.39 -20.70 -13.44
C ILE A 132 -0.86 -21.56 -13.20
N GLY A 133 -1.78 -21.08 -12.37
CA GLY A 133 -3.04 -21.78 -12.11
C GLY A 133 -3.90 -21.83 -13.37
N ILE A 134 -4.47 -20.70 -13.78
CA ILE A 134 -5.25 -20.57 -15.01
C ILE A 134 -4.59 -19.52 -15.90
N ILE A 135 -4.39 -19.85 -17.16
CA ILE A 135 -3.81 -18.94 -18.15
C ILE A 135 -4.76 -18.74 -19.34
N VAL A 136 -4.97 -17.48 -19.69
CA VAL A 136 -5.84 -17.05 -20.78
C VAL A 136 -4.99 -16.24 -21.78
N ARG A 137 -4.79 -16.79 -22.98
CA ARG A 137 -4.03 -16.15 -24.07
C ARG A 137 -4.93 -15.98 -25.28
N ASN A 138 -5.32 -14.76 -25.63
CA ASN A 138 -6.27 -14.54 -26.74
C ASN A 138 -7.50 -15.47 -26.70
N ALA A 139 -8.17 -15.64 -25.56
CA ALA A 139 -9.34 -16.51 -25.46
C ALA A 139 -10.58 -15.66 -25.15
N PRO A 140 -11.19 -15.04 -26.19
CA PRO A 140 -12.21 -14.01 -26.00
C PRO A 140 -13.48 -14.57 -25.37
N GLY A 141 -14.12 -13.81 -24.48
CA GLY A 141 -15.38 -14.24 -23.84
C GLY A 141 -15.21 -15.29 -22.74
N THR A 142 -13.98 -15.64 -22.36
CA THR A 142 -13.71 -16.60 -21.29
C THR A 142 -14.34 -16.16 -19.98
N VAL A 143 -14.94 -17.11 -19.25
CA VAL A 143 -15.48 -16.92 -17.91
C VAL A 143 -14.71 -17.76 -16.91
N LEU A 144 -14.09 -17.12 -15.92
CA LEU A 144 -13.42 -17.75 -14.79
C LEU A 144 -14.21 -17.44 -13.53
N LYS A 145 -15.01 -18.41 -13.04
CA LYS A 145 -15.93 -18.13 -11.93
C LYS A 145 -15.93 -19.20 -10.83
N ASP A 146 -16.03 -18.79 -9.57
CA ASP A 146 -16.21 -19.71 -8.44
C ASP A 146 -15.10 -20.79 -8.31
N ASN A 147 -13.92 -20.57 -8.88
CA ASN A 147 -12.78 -21.48 -8.75
C ASN A 147 -12.05 -21.26 -7.43
N ILE A 148 -11.39 -22.30 -6.93
CA ILE A 148 -10.53 -22.25 -5.74
C ILE A 148 -9.09 -22.49 -6.19
N ILE A 149 -8.24 -21.48 -6.03
CA ILE A 149 -6.80 -21.59 -6.34
C ILE A 149 -6.04 -21.34 -5.05
N ARG A 150 -5.35 -22.36 -4.53
CA ARG A 150 -4.78 -22.25 -3.18
C ARG A 150 -3.47 -23.00 -2.95
N ASN A 151 -2.67 -22.49 -2.01
CA ASN A 151 -1.44 -23.13 -1.53
C ASN A 151 -0.43 -23.47 -2.63
N ASN A 152 -0.44 -22.72 -3.73
CA ASN A 152 0.55 -22.85 -4.80
C ASN A 152 1.72 -21.92 -4.51
N THR A 153 2.77 -22.45 -3.87
CA THR A 153 3.88 -21.67 -3.31
C THR A 153 5.16 -21.70 -4.17
N GLY A 154 5.08 -22.24 -5.38
CA GLY A 154 6.18 -22.16 -6.34
C GLY A 154 6.64 -20.72 -6.57
N LEU A 155 7.94 -20.52 -6.74
CA LEU A 155 8.49 -19.18 -7.02
C LEU A 155 7.83 -18.60 -8.28
N ASN A 156 7.44 -17.32 -8.22
CA ASN A 156 6.71 -16.62 -9.29
C ASN A 156 5.36 -17.25 -9.70
N PHE A 157 4.78 -18.16 -8.91
CA PHE A 157 3.47 -18.69 -9.24
C PHE A 157 2.42 -17.58 -9.29
N TRP A 158 1.58 -17.58 -10.33
CA TRP A 158 0.42 -16.72 -10.46
C TRP A 158 -0.85 -17.56 -10.56
N SER A 159 -1.88 -17.18 -9.81
CA SER A 159 -3.13 -17.94 -9.76
C SER A 159 -3.90 -17.84 -11.06
N ILE A 160 -4.04 -16.62 -11.61
CA ILE A 160 -4.65 -16.37 -12.91
C ILE A 160 -3.74 -15.42 -13.70
N ALA A 161 -3.45 -15.73 -14.95
CA ALA A 161 -2.69 -14.86 -15.84
C ALA A 161 -3.40 -14.63 -17.18
N LEU A 162 -3.58 -13.37 -17.57
CA LEU A 162 -4.02 -12.97 -18.90
C LEU A 162 -2.84 -12.39 -19.67
N GLN A 163 -2.53 -12.97 -20.84
CA GLN A 163 -1.32 -12.63 -21.60
C GLN A 163 -1.60 -12.51 -23.10
N HIS A 164 -0.76 -11.73 -23.81
CA HIS A 164 -0.75 -11.74 -25.28
C HIS A 164 -0.40 -13.14 -25.80
N ASP A 165 -1.17 -13.62 -26.77
CA ASP A 165 -0.81 -14.81 -27.55
C ASP A 165 0.00 -14.38 -28.77
N ASN A 166 1.19 -14.95 -28.96
CA ASN A 166 1.99 -14.69 -30.15
C ASN A 166 1.48 -15.47 -31.38
N GLY A 167 0.53 -16.39 -31.18
CA GLY A 167 0.06 -17.32 -32.19
C GLY A 167 1.11 -18.34 -32.59
N ASP A 168 0.77 -19.16 -33.58
CA ASP A 168 1.71 -20.11 -34.17
C ASP A 168 2.66 -19.42 -35.16
N VAL A 169 3.88 -19.15 -34.71
CA VAL A 169 4.95 -18.52 -35.50
C VAL A 169 5.32 -19.31 -36.77
N ASN A 170 5.07 -20.62 -36.80
CA ASN A 170 5.31 -21.45 -37.98
C ASN A 170 4.12 -21.47 -38.95
N ALA A 171 2.96 -20.96 -38.53
CA ALA A 171 1.74 -20.84 -39.31
C ALA A 171 1.33 -19.37 -39.53
N GLY A 172 2.30 -18.46 -39.62
CA GLY A 172 2.03 -17.04 -39.92
C GLY A 172 1.36 -16.28 -38.77
N GLU A 173 1.64 -16.68 -37.53
CA GLU A 173 1.07 -16.08 -36.31
C GLU A 173 -0.45 -16.30 -36.20
N ALA A 174 -0.97 -17.41 -36.73
CA ALA A 174 -2.36 -17.82 -36.53
C ALA A 174 -2.67 -17.92 -35.03
N GLY A 175 -3.84 -17.41 -34.61
CA GLY A 175 -4.23 -17.38 -33.20
C GLY A 175 -3.59 -16.26 -32.37
N LYS A 176 -2.78 -15.37 -32.96
CA LYS A 176 -2.21 -14.21 -32.27
C LYS A 176 -3.28 -13.22 -31.83
N GLY A 177 -3.15 -12.68 -30.62
CA GLY A 177 -4.04 -11.63 -30.13
C GLY A 177 -3.97 -11.40 -28.63
N ASP A 178 -4.79 -10.46 -28.16
CA ASP A 178 -4.93 -10.18 -26.73
C ASP A 178 -6.23 -10.80 -26.19
N PRO A 179 -6.26 -11.18 -24.89
CA PRO A 179 -7.50 -11.55 -24.23
C PRO A 179 -8.54 -10.42 -24.35
N SER A 180 -9.81 -10.77 -24.56
CA SER A 180 -10.87 -9.76 -24.59
C SER A 180 -12.18 -10.26 -23.99
N ASN A 181 -12.94 -9.37 -23.37
CA ASN A 181 -14.25 -9.68 -22.76
C ASN A 181 -14.19 -10.84 -21.76
N VAL A 182 -13.13 -10.92 -20.95
CA VAL A 182 -12.95 -11.99 -19.96
C VAL A 182 -13.57 -11.57 -18.63
N LEU A 183 -14.42 -12.43 -18.07
CA LEU A 183 -14.96 -12.25 -16.72
C LEU A 183 -14.16 -13.11 -15.74
N ILE A 184 -13.64 -12.49 -14.68
CA ILE A 184 -13.01 -13.19 -13.55
C ILE A 184 -13.80 -12.81 -12.30
N ALA A 185 -14.64 -13.73 -11.83
CA ALA A 185 -15.61 -13.42 -10.79
C ALA A 185 -15.69 -14.47 -9.68
N ASP A 186 -15.88 -14.03 -8.44
CA ASP A 186 -16.24 -14.90 -7.31
C ASP A 186 -15.22 -16.03 -7.02
N ASN A 187 -13.99 -15.92 -7.52
CA ASN A 187 -12.95 -16.93 -7.28
C ASN A 187 -12.35 -16.76 -5.88
N THR A 188 -11.97 -17.86 -5.23
CA THR A 188 -11.22 -17.86 -3.97
C THR A 188 -9.75 -18.15 -4.25
N ILE A 189 -8.89 -17.14 -4.08
CA ILE A 189 -7.47 -17.19 -4.43
C ILE A 189 -6.64 -16.87 -3.18
N ALA A 190 -6.16 -17.91 -2.50
CA ALA A 190 -5.54 -17.75 -1.18
C ALA A 190 -4.32 -18.65 -0.93
N GLY A 191 -3.32 -18.12 -0.22
CA GLY A 191 -2.11 -18.85 0.16
C GLY A 191 -1.19 -19.20 -1.02
N ASN A 192 -1.40 -18.59 -2.19
CA ASN A 192 -0.51 -18.74 -3.34
C ASN A 192 0.62 -17.72 -3.28
N MET A 193 1.67 -17.92 -4.09
CA MET A 193 2.74 -16.92 -4.22
C MET A 193 2.20 -15.57 -4.71
N ASN A 194 1.38 -15.54 -5.76
CA ASN A 194 0.68 -14.34 -6.23
C ASN A 194 -0.76 -14.66 -6.67
N GLY A 195 -1.60 -13.63 -6.71
CA GLY A 195 -3.00 -13.69 -7.12
C GLY A 195 -3.18 -13.58 -8.64
N ILE A 196 -3.73 -12.46 -9.11
CA ILE A 196 -4.13 -12.26 -10.50
C ILE A 196 -3.15 -11.33 -11.24
N ARG A 197 -2.71 -11.72 -12.43
CA ARG A 197 -1.84 -10.93 -13.30
C ARG A 197 -2.49 -10.68 -14.66
N ILE A 198 -2.77 -9.42 -14.99
CA ILE A 198 -3.29 -9.03 -16.30
C ILE A 198 -2.20 -8.26 -17.05
N GLU A 199 -1.58 -8.88 -18.05
CA GLU A 199 -0.51 -8.29 -18.85
C GLU A 199 -1.04 -7.59 -20.11
N ALA A 200 -2.15 -8.06 -20.65
CA ALA A 200 -2.79 -7.50 -21.84
C ALA A 200 -4.29 -7.82 -21.86
N GLY A 201 -5.03 -7.05 -22.65
CA GLY A 201 -6.44 -7.31 -22.95
C GLY A 201 -7.37 -6.12 -22.77
N THR A 202 -8.61 -6.28 -23.24
CA THR A 202 -9.65 -5.24 -23.18
C THR A 202 -11.00 -5.83 -22.77
N GLY A 203 -11.82 -5.04 -22.07
CA GLY A 203 -13.11 -5.53 -21.57
C GLY A 203 -12.96 -6.62 -20.50
N ILE A 204 -11.86 -6.60 -19.75
CA ILE A 204 -11.63 -7.54 -18.66
C ILE A 204 -12.37 -7.04 -17.43
N VAL A 205 -13.12 -7.90 -16.75
CA VAL A 205 -13.87 -7.53 -15.55
C VAL A 205 -13.42 -8.39 -14.38
N LEU A 206 -12.96 -7.74 -13.31
CA LEU A 206 -12.71 -8.37 -12.02
C LEU A 206 -13.87 -8.04 -11.08
N ARG A 207 -14.49 -9.08 -10.51
CA ARG A 207 -15.62 -8.91 -9.60
C ARG A 207 -15.55 -9.88 -8.43
N ASN A 208 -15.63 -9.38 -7.20
CA ASN A 208 -15.80 -10.20 -6.00
C ASN A 208 -14.80 -11.38 -5.84
N ASN A 209 -13.59 -11.29 -6.39
CA ASN A 209 -12.59 -12.33 -6.17
C ASN A 209 -12.01 -12.17 -4.76
N GLY A 210 -12.00 -13.24 -3.96
CA GLY A 210 -11.35 -13.26 -2.66
C GLY A 210 -9.84 -13.45 -2.83
N LEU A 211 -9.05 -12.39 -2.63
CA LEU A 211 -7.60 -12.40 -2.76
C LEU A 211 -6.92 -12.35 -1.39
N ASN A 212 -6.11 -13.36 -1.06
CA ASN A 212 -5.31 -13.42 0.16
C ASN A 212 -4.04 -14.25 -0.06
N ASN A 213 -3.09 -13.68 -0.78
CA ASN A 213 -1.88 -14.36 -1.24
C ASN A 213 -0.64 -13.90 -0.46
N LEU A 214 0.45 -14.66 -0.60
CA LEU A 214 1.70 -14.38 0.10
C LEU A 214 2.43 -13.16 -0.46
N GLY A 215 2.34 -12.95 -1.77
CA GLY A 215 2.96 -11.86 -2.52
C GLY A 215 1.92 -10.91 -3.11
N THR A 216 2.02 -10.65 -4.41
CA THR A 216 1.16 -9.66 -5.08
C THR A 216 -0.26 -10.19 -5.23
N GLU A 217 -1.26 -9.47 -4.75
CA GLU A 217 -2.68 -9.85 -4.92
C GLU A 217 -3.15 -9.62 -6.35
N LEU A 218 -2.86 -8.45 -6.90
CA LEU A 218 -3.30 -8.02 -8.22
C LEU A 218 -2.22 -7.22 -8.92
N TYR A 219 -1.88 -7.62 -10.14
CA TYR A 219 -1.04 -6.86 -11.06
C TYR A 219 -1.81 -6.53 -12.33
N LEU A 220 -1.84 -5.25 -12.70
CA LEU A 220 -2.43 -4.75 -13.93
C LEU A 220 -1.34 -4.01 -14.73
N ALA A 221 -1.04 -4.50 -15.93
CA ALA A 221 -0.10 -3.82 -16.82
C ALA A 221 -0.66 -2.48 -17.32
N PRO A 222 0.19 -1.46 -17.53
CA PRO A 222 -0.23 -0.22 -18.15
C PRO A 222 -0.91 -0.44 -19.50
N GLY A 223 -2.11 0.12 -19.68
CA GLY A 223 -2.89 0.01 -20.91
C GLY A 223 -3.83 -1.20 -20.99
N ALA A 224 -3.80 -2.13 -20.03
CA ALA A 224 -4.82 -3.16 -19.94
C ALA A 224 -6.18 -2.54 -19.60
N GLY A 225 -7.21 -2.85 -20.39
CA GLY A 225 -8.57 -2.35 -20.21
C GLY A 225 -9.34 -3.21 -19.21
N VAL A 226 -9.09 -3.00 -17.91
CA VAL A 226 -9.67 -3.77 -16.81
C VAL A 226 -10.62 -2.91 -15.97
N ASP A 227 -11.82 -3.43 -15.73
CA ASP A 227 -12.78 -2.88 -14.76
C ASP A 227 -12.64 -3.61 -13.42
N THR A 228 -12.33 -2.86 -12.37
CA THR A 228 -12.17 -3.36 -10.98
C THR A 228 -13.20 -2.75 -10.03
N THR A 229 -14.25 -2.10 -10.54
CA THR A 229 -15.21 -1.34 -9.72
C THR A 229 -15.90 -2.21 -8.66
N GLU A 230 -16.17 -3.48 -8.99
CA GLU A 230 -16.80 -4.45 -8.09
C GLU A 230 -15.78 -5.44 -7.49
N GLN A 231 -14.48 -5.16 -7.58
CA GLN A 231 -13.45 -6.00 -6.99
C GLN A 231 -13.10 -5.47 -5.58
N PRO A 232 -13.28 -6.27 -4.51
CA PRO A 232 -12.80 -5.88 -3.19
C PRO A 232 -11.26 -5.83 -3.19
N LEU A 233 -10.70 -4.69 -2.80
CA LEU A 233 -9.26 -4.42 -2.74
C LEU A 233 -8.88 -3.83 -1.37
N LYS A 234 -7.62 -4.05 -0.98
CA LYS A 234 -7.01 -3.30 0.12
C LYS A 234 -6.92 -1.81 -0.27
N PRO A 235 -6.89 -0.88 0.70
CA PRO A 235 -6.80 0.53 0.40
C PRO A 235 -5.50 0.88 -0.33
N ASP A 236 -5.56 1.97 -1.09
CA ASP A 236 -4.37 2.54 -1.71
C ASP A 236 -3.39 3.06 -0.65
N VAL A 237 -2.10 3.01 -1.01
CA VAL A 237 -1.01 3.56 -0.18
C VAL A 237 -1.26 5.04 0.06
N VAL A 238 -1.16 5.46 1.32
CA VAL A 238 -1.34 6.86 1.70
C VAL A 238 -0.27 7.73 1.04
N GLY A 239 -0.71 8.74 0.28
CA GLY A 239 0.13 9.74 -0.34
C GLY A 239 0.08 11.10 0.37
N GLY A 240 1.07 11.95 0.09
CA GLY A 240 1.04 13.36 0.52
C GLY A 240 1.18 13.59 2.03
N LEU A 241 1.75 12.63 2.78
CA LEU A 241 1.99 12.80 4.21
C LEU A 241 2.91 13.99 4.49
N GLN A 242 2.48 14.87 5.38
CA GLN A 242 3.23 16.00 5.91
C GLN A 242 3.25 15.95 7.44
N ALA A 243 4.36 16.41 8.02
CA ALA A 243 4.51 16.60 9.44
C ALA A 243 4.96 18.04 9.71
N GLN A 244 4.19 18.76 10.53
CA GLN A 244 4.43 20.17 10.84
C GLN A 244 4.59 20.35 12.34
N VAL A 245 5.54 21.21 12.74
CA VAL A 245 5.74 21.55 14.15
C VAL A 245 4.61 22.47 14.59
N GLY A 246 3.95 22.09 15.69
CA GLY A 246 3.04 22.93 16.44
C GLY A 246 3.64 23.37 17.76
N ASP A 247 2.80 24.00 18.59
CA ASP A 247 3.18 24.37 19.96
C ASP A 247 3.26 23.11 20.83
N GLU A 248 4.49 22.67 21.12
CA GLU A 248 4.80 21.43 21.87
C GLU A 248 4.14 20.15 21.31
N ARG A 249 3.88 20.12 19.99
CA ARG A 249 3.23 18.99 19.32
C ARG A 249 3.65 18.90 17.86
N ILE A 250 3.29 17.80 17.21
CA ILE A 250 3.45 17.62 15.76
C ILE A 250 2.08 17.38 15.14
N ASP A 251 1.71 18.20 14.17
CA ASP A 251 0.47 18.08 13.41
C ASP A 251 0.77 17.34 12.09
N LEU A 252 0.09 16.21 11.86
CA LEU A 252 0.21 15.37 10.67
C LEU A 252 -1.02 15.54 9.78
N THR A 253 -0.80 15.61 8.47
CA THR A 253 -1.87 15.62 7.45
C THR A 253 -1.46 14.77 6.26
N TRP A 254 -2.43 14.16 5.57
CA TRP A 254 -2.19 13.37 4.36
C TRP A 254 -3.37 13.44 3.39
N SER A 255 -3.22 12.88 2.19
CA SER A 255 -4.32 12.75 1.24
C SER A 255 -5.20 11.54 1.61
N PRO A 256 -6.55 11.63 1.54
CA PRO A 256 -7.41 10.47 1.67
C PRO A 256 -7.04 9.37 0.67
N SER A 257 -6.95 8.13 1.13
CA SER A 257 -6.70 6.96 0.28
C SER A 257 -8.00 6.37 -0.25
N GLU A 258 -8.01 5.95 -1.51
CA GLU A 258 -9.13 5.20 -2.07
C GLU A 258 -9.32 3.86 -1.33
N GLY A 259 -10.57 3.52 -1.04
CA GLY A 259 -10.94 2.30 -0.31
C GLY A 259 -10.64 2.31 1.20
N ALA A 260 -10.07 3.37 1.76
CA ALA A 260 -9.76 3.45 3.20
C ALA A 260 -11.00 3.75 4.06
N LEU A 261 -11.16 3.01 5.16
CA LEU A 261 -12.16 3.28 6.21
C LEU A 261 -11.51 3.96 7.43
N SER A 262 -10.25 3.67 7.70
CA SER A 262 -9.48 4.29 8.78
C SER A 262 -7.97 4.28 8.50
N TYR A 263 -7.19 4.91 9.37
CA TYR A 263 -5.75 5.00 9.28
C TYR A 263 -5.07 4.59 10.60
N THR A 264 -3.87 4.01 10.47
CA THR A 264 -2.95 3.72 11.57
C THR A 264 -1.72 4.60 11.44
N VAL A 265 -1.36 5.29 12.52
CA VAL A 265 -0.20 6.20 12.58
C VAL A 265 0.97 5.49 13.24
N LEU A 266 2.06 5.41 12.50
CA LEU A 266 3.33 4.87 12.96
C LEU A 266 4.33 6.00 13.22
N ARG A 267 5.10 5.90 14.30
CA ARG A 267 6.15 6.85 14.65
C ARG A 267 7.47 6.14 14.96
N LEU A 268 8.56 6.77 14.57
CA LEU A 268 9.93 6.42 14.92
C LEU A 268 10.63 7.65 15.53
N GLU A 269 11.30 7.46 16.66
CA GLU A 269 12.17 8.45 17.32
C GLU A 269 13.65 8.00 17.11
N ASP A 270 14.54 8.89 16.65
CA ASP A 270 15.93 8.59 16.23
C ASP A 270 16.78 7.93 17.37
N GLN A 271 17.77 7.01 17.23
CA GLN A 271 18.41 6.25 16.12
C GLN A 271 18.69 4.76 16.49
N GLU A 272 17.80 3.99 17.11
CA GLU A 272 17.89 2.49 17.12
C GLU A 272 16.50 1.81 17.19
N GLY A 273 15.43 2.50 16.79
CA GLY A 273 14.05 2.03 16.97
C GLY A 273 13.44 1.33 15.75
N HIS A 274 12.41 0.53 16.02
CA HIS A 274 11.39 0.15 15.03
C HIS A 274 10.25 1.17 15.05
N TYR A 275 9.46 1.27 13.98
CA TYR A 275 8.24 2.06 14.01
C TYR A 275 7.25 1.48 15.03
N GLU A 276 6.70 2.34 15.89
CA GLU A 276 5.65 1.98 16.85
C GLU A 276 4.32 2.55 16.39
N THR A 277 3.24 1.80 16.63
CA THR A 277 1.88 2.34 16.43
C THR A 277 1.54 3.27 17.59
N ILE A 278 1.28 4.54 17.29
CA ILE A 278 0.89 5.54 18.29
C ILE A 278 -0.61 5.85 18.25
N ALA A 279 -1.29 5.53 17.15
CA ALA A 279 -2.73 5.67 17.00
C ALA A 279 -3.28 4.74 15.90
N SER A 280 -4.53 4.31 16.04
CA SER A 280 -5.26 3.49 15.07
C SER A 280 -6.74 3.88 15.03
N GLY A 281 -7.45 3.49 13.97
CA GLY A 281 -8.88 3.80 13.82
C GLY A 281 -9.15 5.27 13.52
N ILE A 282 -8.17 6.00 12.99
CA ILE A 282 -8.33 7.41 12.66
C ILE A 282 -9.13 7.53 11.36
N GLU A 283 -10.29 8.17 11.37
CA GLU A 283 -11.13 8.33 10.16
C GLU A 283 -10.71 9.56 9.32
N ALA A 284 -10.28 10.63 10.00
CA ALA A 284 -9.86 11.86 9.34
C ALA A 284 -8.43 11.71 8.77
N PRO A 285 -8.09 12.37 7.65
CA PRO A 285 -6.75 12.33 7.08
C PRO A 285 -5.76 13.27 7.81
N ALA A 286 -5.84 13.29 9.14
CA ALA A 286 -5.04 14.14 10.01
C ALA A 286 -4.90 13.53 11.42
N TYR A 287 -3.77 13.79 12.07
CA TYR A 287 -3.51 13.38 13.44
C TYR A 287 -2.57 14.35 14.15
N THR A 288 -2.80 14.65 15.43
CA THR A 288 -1.93 15.50 16.23
C THR A 288 -1.24 14.67 17.29
N ASP A 289 0.09 14.62 17.24
CA ASP A 289 0.94 13.96 18.22
C ASP A 289 1.40 14.95 19.30
N THR A 290 0.86 14.79 20.51
CA THR A 290 1.19 15.62 21.69
C THR A 290 2.20 14.96 22.63
N HIS A 291 2.69 13.75 22.32
CA HIS A 291 3.61 13.01 23.18
C HIS A 291 5.03 13.09 22.62
N VAL A 292 5.51 14.32 22.42
CA VAL A 292 6.76 14.64 21.73
C VAL A 292 7.58 15.61 22.58
N SER A 293 8.91 15.54 22.48
CA SER A 293 9.84 16.35 23.27
C SER A 293 10.66 17.30 22.39
N ILE A 294 10.84 18.53 22.86
CA ILE A 294 11.59 19.55 22.11
C ILE A 294 13.05 19.10 21.95
N GLY A 295 13.57 19.26 20.74
CA GLY A 295 14.91 18.84 20.35
C GLY A 295 14.96 17.46 19.70
N ASN A 296 13.92 16.64 19.84
CA ASN A 296 13.88 15.30 19.26
C ASN A 296 13.42 15.31 17.80
N LYS A 297 13.89 14.32 17.04
CA LYS A 297 13.51 14.08 15.65
C LYS A 297 12.60 12.87 15.56
N TYR A 298 11.52 13.05 14.82
CA TYR A 298 10.47 12.06 14.62
C TYR A 298 10.29 11.76 13.13
N PHE A 299 9.97 10.51 12.82
CA PHE A 299 9.54 10.08 11.49
C PHE A 299 8.19 9.41 11.60
N TYR A 300 7.27 9.77 10.72
CA TYR A 300 5.91 9.24 10.70
C TYR A 300 5.63 8.50 9.39
N ARG A 301 4.84 7.43 9.49
CA ARG A 301 4.23 6.73 8.36
C ARG A 301 2.77 6.45 8.65
N ILE A 302 1.95 6.39 7.61
CA ILE A 302 0.52 6.10 7.72
C ILE A 302 0.21 4.82 6.95
N ILE A 303 -0.61 3.96 7.54
CA ILE A 303 -1.20 2.79 6.89
C ILE A 303 -2.70 3.07 6.74
N ALA A 304 -3.25 2.92 5.54
CA ALA A 304 -4.69 2.94 5.32
C ALA A 304 -5.28 1.54 5.55
N VAL A 305 -6.48 1.48 6.11
CA VAL A 305 -7.11 0.23 6.57
C VAL A 305 -8.57 0.17 6.13
N ASN A 306 -9.00 -1.00 5.65
CA ASN A 306 -10.41 -1.36 5.46
C ASN A 306 -10.68 -2.81 5.87
N ASP A 307 -11.88 -3.32 5.61
CA ASP A 307 -12.30 -4.67 5.97
C ASP A 307 -11.52 -5.79 5.23
N ILE A 308 -10.87 -5.47 4.10
CA ILE A 308 -10.02 -6.40 3.34
C ILE A 308 -8.62 -6.45 3.94
N GLY A 309 -8.12 -5.33 4.46
CA GLY A 309 -6.86 -5.28 5.20
C GLY A 309 -6.14 -3.94 5.11
N GLU A 310 -4.83 -4.00 5.34
CA GLU A 310 -3.95 -2.85 5.41
C GLU A 310 -3.25 -2.58 4.07
N SER A 311 -3.07 -1.29 3.74
CA SER A 311 -2.18 -0.85 2.67
C SER A 311 -0.71 -1.10 3.05
N THR A 312 0.21 -0.98 2.09
CA THR A 312 1.62 -0.76 2.48
C THR A 312 1.76 0.59 3.20
N PRO A 313 2.72 0.75 4.13
CA PRO A 313 2.96 2.03 4.77
C PRO A 313 3.33 3.13 3.76
N SER A 314 2.93 4.37 4.04
CA SER A 314 3.33 5.55 3.27
C SER A 314 4.86 5.77 3.27
N GLU A 315 5.31 6.64 2.37
CA GLU A 315 6.61 7.29 2.52
C GLU A 315 6.69 8.01 3.87
N ALA A 316 7.90 8.09 4.43
CA ALA A 316 8.10 8.67 5.76
C ALA A 316 8.16 10.19 5.72
N ALA A 317 7.44 10.86 6.63
CA ALA A 317 7.58 12.30 6.88
C ALA A 317 8.42 12.53 8.14
N GLY A 318 9.57 13.19 7.98
CA GLY A 318 10.47 13.51 9.09
C GLY A 318 10.31 14.95 9.56
N VAL A 319 10.36 15.17 10.88
CA VAL A 319 10.29 16.50 11.50
C VAL A 319 11.14 16.53 12.79
N THR A 320 11.77 17.66 13.07
CA THR A 320 12.44 17.90 14.35
C THR A 320 11.59 18.87 15.16
N LEU A 321 11.17 18.46 16.36
CA LEU A 321 10.40 19.35 17.22
C LEU A 321 11.33 20.46 17.73
N VAL A 322 11.00 21.69 17.40
CA VAL A 322 11.73 22.89 17.84
C VAL A 322 10.79 23.81 18.58
N ASN A 323 11.35 24.63 19.47
CA ASN A 323 10.55 25.66 20.10
C ASN A 323 10.20 26.74 19.07
N LEU A 324 8.91 26.87 18.75
CA LEU A 324 8.42 27.87 17.80
C LEU A 324 8.43 29.28 18.40
N PHE A 325 8.50 29.41 19.73
CA PHE A 325 8.51 30.70 20.40
C PHE A 325 9.73 30.81 21.32
N THR A 326 10.60 31.78 21.06
CA THR A 326 11.82 31.97 21.87
C THR A 326 11.99 33.42 22.26
N VAL A 327 12.51 33.68 23.46
CA VAL A 327 12.87 35.03 23.93
C VAL A 327 14.36 35.13 24.21
N SER A 328 14.96 36.29 23.95
CA SER A 328 16.34 36.58 24.31
C SER A 328 16.46 36.91 25.80
N ALA A 329 17.67 36.78 26.36
CA ALA A 329 18.00 37.44 27.62
C ALA A 329 17.66 38.94 27.56
N PRO A 330 17.24 39.55 28.69
CA PRO A 330 16.88 40.96 28.71
C PRO A 330 18.11 41.85 28.50
N VAL A 331 17.94 42.97 27.80
CA VAL A 331 18.94 44.04 27.66
C VAL A 331 18.39 45.26 28.37
N LEU A 332 19.11 45.79 29.38
CA LEU A 332 18.75 47.07 29.98
C LEU A 332 19.35 48.22 29.18
N ARG A 333 18.55 49.24 28.92
CA ARG A 333 18.97 50.53 28.35
C ARG A 333 18.80 51.65 29.36
N ASP A 334 19.81 52.52 29.41
CA ASP A 334 19.73 53.76 30.18
C ASP A 334 18.83 54.81 29.49
N ALA A 335 18.67 55.98 30.12
CA ALA A 335 17.86 57.08 29.58
C ALA A 335 18.37 57.64 28.24
N SER A 336 19.61 57.35 27.85
CA SER A 336 20.17 57.72 26.54
C SER A 336 19.91 56.67 25.45
N GLY A 337 19.39 55.49 25.83
CA GLY A 337 19.18 54.35 24.94
C GLY A 337 20.42 53.46 24.77
N ALA A 338 21.52 53.72 25.49
CA ALA A 338 22.71 52.88 25.47
C ALA A 338 22.50 51.64 26.37
N ILE A 339 23.18 50.53 26.03
CA ILE A 339 23.15 49.32 26.88
C ILE A 339 23.78 49.66 28.24
N ALA A 340 22.99 49.51 29.30
CA ALA A 340 23.40 49.81 30.66
C ALA A 340 24.46 48.80 31.12
N ARG A 341 25.68 49.30 31.37
CA ARG A 341 26.78 48.52 31.97
C ARG A 341 26.80 48.59 33.49
N GLU A 342 26.21 49.65 34.03
CA GLU A 342 26.03 49.90 35.46
C GLU A 342 24.59 50.34 35.69
N LEU A 343 24.08 50.12 36.90
CA LEU A 343 22.72 50.49 37.29
C LEU A 343 22.75 51.82 38.04
N ASP A 344 22.16 52.86 37.44
CA ASP A 344 22.03 54.19 38.06
C ASP A 344 20.91 54.17 39.12
N PRO A 345 21.20 54.39 40.41
CA PRO A 345 20.19 54.38 41.45
C PRO A 345 19.13 55.46 41.23
N LYS A 346 17.88 55.14 41.56
CA LYS A 346 16.72 56.04 41.40
C LYS A 346 16.41 56.43 39.95
N SER A 347 16.91 55.67 38.98
CA SER A 347 16.64 55.90 37.56
C SER A 347 15.59 54.93 37.03
N ALA A 348 14.85 55.38 36.02
CA ALA A 348 14.08 54.48 35.16
C ALA A 348 14.98 53.97 34.04
N MET A 349 14.96 52.66 33.81
CA MET A 349 15.65 51.99 32.72
C MET A 349 14.65 51.26 31.83
N THR A 350 15.00 51.04 30.57
CA THR A 350 14.16 50.26 29.65
C THR A 350 14.70 48.85 29.56
N VAL A 351 13.90 47.87 29.94
CA VAL A 351 14.14 46.45 29.64
C VAL A 351 13.72 46.21 28.19
N GLU A 352 14.62 45.68 27.37
CA GLU A 352 14.32 45.19 26.02
C GLU A 352 14.51 43.67 25.95
N ILE A 353 13.54 42.99 25.37
CA ILE A 353 13.57 41.54 25.15
C ILE A 353 13.22 41.28 23.70
N THR A 354 14.05 40.51 22.99
CA THR A 354 13.74 40.10 21.61
C THR A 354 12.92 38.82 21.67
N ALA A 355 11.68 38.88 21.21
CA ALA A 355 10.82 37.72 21.03
C ALA A 355 10.82 37.29 19.56
N VAL A 356 10.97 35.99 19.32
CA VAL A 356 10.91 35.40 17.99
C VAL A 356 9.74 34.43 17.96
N ASN A 357 8.77 34.69 17.10
CA ASN A 357 7.67 33.79 16.81
C ASN A 357 7.88 33.15 15.44
N ARG A 358 8.29 31.88 15.42
CA ARG A 358 8.48 31.08 14.21
C ARG A 358 7.23 30.34 13.77
N SER A 359 6.13 30.47 14.51
CA SER A 359 4.84 29.91 14.08
C SER A 359 4.21 30.78 12.98
N GLU A 360 3.28 30.20 12.22
CA GLU A 360 2.55 30.91 11.16
C GLU A 360 1.54 31.93 11.71
N THR A 361 1.17 31.82 12.99
CA THR A 361 0.10 32.62 13.60
C THR A 361 0.62 33.55 14.68
N GLY A 362 -0.13 34.62 14.96
CA GLY A 362 0.17 35.51 16.09
C GLY A 362 0.09 34.76 17.42
N LYS A 363 1.01 35.05 18.33
CA LYS A 363 1.05 34.47 19.68
C LYS A 363 1.04 35.58 20.72
N SER A 364 0.14 35.48 21.69
CA SER A 364 0.16 36.35 22.87
C SER A 364 1.33 35.98 23.77
N LEU A 365 2.16 36.96 24.05
CA LEU A 365 3.31 36.88 24.93
C LEU A 365 3.00 37.61 26.23
N SER A 366 3.09 36.90 27.36
CA SER A 366 3.08 37.46 28.70
C SER A 366 4.42 37.16 29.37
N LEU A 367 5.25 38.19 29.54
CA LEU A 367 6.53 38.10 30.24
C LEU A 367 6.48 38.83 31.57
N VAL A 368 7.28 38.33 32.52
CA VAL A 368 7.54 38.99 33.79
C VAL A 368 9.03 39.28 33.89
N ALA A 369 9.39 40.55 33.84
CA ALA A 369 10.74 41.03 34.14
C ALA A 369 10.81 41.36 35.64
N ALA A 370 11.58 40.59 36.40
CA ALA A 370 11.71 40.76 37.85
C ALA A 370 13.16 41.09 38.21
N LEU A 371 13.33 42.19 38.94
CA LEU A 371 14.59 42.66 39.48
C LEU A 371 14.73 42.18 40.93
N TYR A 372 15.85 41.55 41.23
CA TYR A 372 16.21 41.10 42.56
C TYR A 372 17.50 41.78 43.02
N ASP A 373 17.64 41.97 44.32
CA ASP A 373 18.92 42.34 44.91
C ASP A 373 19.85 41.13 45.11
N LYS A 374 21.08 41.37 45.56
CA LYS A 374 22.08 40.33 45.86
C LYS A 374 21.67 39.30 46.93
N MET A 375 20.60 39.57 47.69
CA MET A 375 20.06 38.65 48.69
C MET A 375 18.85 37.88 48.14
N ASP A 376 18.62 37.94 46.83
CA ASP A 376 17.47 37.37 46.12
C ASP A 376 16.11 37.90 46.60
N ARG A 377 16.08 39.13 47.13
CA ARG A 377 14.83 39.82 47.49
C ARG A 377 14.30 40.53 46.25
N LEU A 378 13.02 40.33 45.97
CA LEU A 378 12.34 41.00 44.85
C LEU A 378 12.26 42.51 45.11
N GLU A 379 12.80 43.29 44.20
CA GLU A 379 12.89 44.74 44.29
C GLU A 379 11.86 45.45 43.39
N GLU A 380 11.69 44.98 42.14
CA GLU A 380 10.72 45.55 41.19
C GLU A 380 10.26 44.46 40.21
N ILE A 381 9.04 44.59 39.69
CA ILE A 381 8.47 43.66 38.71
C ILE A 381 7.74 44.43 37.61
N LYS A 382 7.87 43.97 36.36
CA LYS A 382 7.10 44.47 35.21
C LYS A 382 6.52 43.31 34.43
N ILE A 383 5.24 43.47 34.10
CA ILE A 383 4.51 42.55 33.23
C ILE A 383 4.49 43.17 31.84
N ILE A 384 4.89 42.39 30.83
CA ILE A 384 4.88 42.76 29.43
C ILE A 384 3.87 41.85 28.74
N GLU A 385 2.80 42.44 28.20
CA GLU A 385 1.82 41.73 27.40
C GLU A 385 1.85 42.27 25.97
N LYS A 386 2.11 41.39 25.01
CA LYS A 386 2.15 41.76 23.59
C LYS A 386 1.77 40.60 22.70
N GLU A 387 1.00 40.85 21.65
CA GLU A 387 0.85 39.90 20.56
C GLU A 387 2.04 40.01 19.61
N ILE A 388 2.75 38.91 19.38
CA ILE A 388 3.86 38.83 18.42
C ILE A 388 3.34 38.16 17.17
N ALA A 389 3.41 38.86 16.04
CA ALA A 389 2.92 38.33 14.77
C ALA A 389 3.66 37.04 14.35
N GLY A 390 3.01 36.18 13.56
CA GLY A 390 3.62 34.95 13.04
C GLY A 390 4.81 35.26 12.12
N GLY A 391 5.88 34.47 12.23
CA GLY A 391 7.10 34.61 11.44
C GLY A 391 7.92 35.87 11.73
N THR A 392 7.61 36.64 12.78
CA THR A 392 8.31 37.88 13.09
C THR A 392 9.31 37.74 14.24
N THR A 393 10.25 38.68 14.26
CA THR A 393 11.10 38.98 15.42
C THR A 393 10.75 40.38 15.87
N GLU A 394 10.37 40.52 17.14
CA GLU A 394 9.94 41.79 17.69
C GLU A 394 10.66 42.07 19.00
N VAL A 395 11.04 43.33 19.21
CA VAL A 395 11.52 43.79 20.50
C VAL A 395 10.31 44.21 21.33
N VAL A 396 10.23 43.70 22.56
CA VAL A 396 9.26 44.11 23.56
C VAL A 396 9.96 44.86 24.66
N THR A 397 9.33 45.92 25.17
CA THR A 397 9.95 46.81 26.13
C THR A 397 9.07 47.05 27.35
N ALA A 398 9.71 47.26 28.49
CA ALA A 398 9.07 47.77 29.70
C ALA A 398 10.01 48.72 30.45
N GLU A 399 9.44 49.73 31.10
CA GLU A 399 10.19 50.60 32.00
C GLU A 399 10.31 49.92 33.37
N LEU A 400 11.53 49.75 33.86
CA LEU A 400 11.89 49.15 35.14
C LEU A 400 12.62 50.20 35.98
N TYR A 401 12.22 50.39 37.23
CA TYR A 401 12.83 51.36 38.13
C TYR A 401 13.94 50.72 38.97
N ILE A 402 15.11 51.38 39.05
CA ILE A 402 16.22 50.93 39.89
C ILE A 402 16.10 51.58 41.28
N PRO A 403 15.90 50.78 42.35
CA PRO A 403 15.69 51.32 43.69
C PRO A 403 16.95 51.96 44.29
N ASN A 404 16.75 52.70 45.37
CA ASN A 404 17.80 53.40 46.08
C ASN A 404 18.61 52.44 46.98
N GLY A 405 19.46 51.63 46.37
CA GLY A 405 20.38 50.72 47.07
C GLY A 405 21.83 50.97 46.65
N LEU A 406 22.60 51.64 47.50
CA LEU A 406 24.04 51.86 47.30
C LEU A 406 24.81 50.55 47.52
N GLY A 407 25.37 49.95 46.46
CA GLY A 407 26.42 48.93 46.55
C GLY A 407 25.97 47.48 46.78
N HIS A 408 24.80 47.11 46.28
CA HIS A 408 24.32 45.73 46.30
C HIS A 408 24.02 45.31 44.87
N GLY A 409 24.81 44.41 44.29
CA GLY A 409 24.57 43.87 42.96
C GLY A 409 23.13 43.41 42.76
N TYR A 410 22.69 43.40 41.50
CA TYR A 410 21.32 43.09 41.11
C TYR A 410 21.27 41.94 40.11
N ARG A 411 20.13 41.24 40.10
CA ARG A 411 19.82 40.18 39.15
C ARG A 411 18.50 40.47 38.47
N LEU A 412 18.49 40.58 37.14
CA LEU A 412 17.28 40.68 36.33
C LEU A 412 16.99 39.33 35.69
N GLN A 413 15.80 38.79 35.95
CA GLN A 413 15.34 37.52 35.41
C GLN A 413 14.02 37.74 34.64
N VAL A 414 13.94 37.12 33.46
CA VAL A 414 12.69 37.06 32.68
C VAL A 414 12.03 35.71 32.90
N TYR A 415 10.75 35.78 33.23
CA TYR A 415 9.88 34.62 33.39
C TYR A 415 8.74 34.65 32.38
N GLY A 416 8.21 33.48 32.08
CA GLY A 416 6.93 33.29 31.41
C GLY A 416 6.06 32.32 32.20
N TYR A 417 4.79 32.22 31.83
CA TYR A 417 3.89 31.23 32.42
C TYR A 417 4.00 29.91 31.66
N ASN A 418 4.16 28.79 32.39
CA ASN A 418 4.00 27.46 31.81
C ASN A 418 2.51 27.11 31.65
N SER A 419 2.21 25.92 31.10
CA SER A 419 0.85 25.41 30.92
C SER A 419 0.05 25.23 32.22
N MET A 420 0.70 25.24 33.38
CA MET A 420 0.08 25.18 34.71
C MET A 420 -0.08 26.58 35.36
N SER A 421 0.17 27.66 34.62
CA SER A 421 0.15 29.04 35.11
C SER A 421 1.19 29.33 36.21
N GLU A 422 2.32 28.61 36.22
CA GLU A 422 3.46 28.88 37.10
C GLU A 422 4.52 29.71 36.36
N LEU A 423 5.18 30.62 37.09
CA LEU A 423 6.29 31.40 36.54
C LEU A 423 7.55 30.54 36.42
N VAL A 424 8.03 30.37 35.18
CA VAL A 424 9.26 29.64 34.86
C VAL A 424 10.28 30.58 34.21
N PRO A 425 11.58 30.49 34.57
CA PRO A 425 12.62 31.28 33.91
C PRO A 425 12.69 30.92 32.42
N LEU A 426 12.67 31.92 31.54
CA LEU A 426 12.79 31.70 30.08
C LEU A 426 14.21 31.95 29.54
N THR A 427 15.05 32.60 30.34
CA THR A 427 16.40 33.04 29.95
C THR A 427 17.36 32.83 31.10
N GLU A 428 18.66 32.89 30.83
CA GLU A 428 19.63 33.15 31.89
C GLU A 428 19.39 34.56 32.49
N PRO A 429 19.66 34.76 33.79
CA PRO A 429 19.57 36.08 34.39
C PRO A 429 20.73 36.98 33.95
N VAL A 430 20.48 38.28 33.90
CA VAL A 430 21.54 39.27 33.79
C VAL A 430 21.92 39.74 35.18
N ILE A 431 23.21 39.75 35.47
CA ILE A 431 23.75 40.04 36.81
C ILE A 431 24.67 41.26 36.72
N TRP A 432 24.52 42.17 37.68
CA TRP A 432 25.42 43.30 37.92
C TRP A 432 25.99 43.14 39.34
N GLU A 433 27.32 43.19 39.48
CA GLU A 433 28.01 42.99 40.77
C GLU A 433 28.11 44.25 41.63
#